data_AF-A0A2V9JB66-F1
#
_entry.id   AF-A0A2V9JB66-F1
#
_cell.length_a   1.000
_cell.length_b   1.000
_cell.length_c   1.000
_cell.angle_alpha   90.00
_cell.angle_beta   90.00
_cell.angle_gamma   90.00
#
_symmetry.space_group_name_H-M   'P 1'
#
loop_
_entity.id
_entity.type
_entity.pdbx_description
1 polymer ?
#
loop_
_entity_poly.entity_id
_entity_poly.type
_entity_poly.pdbx_seq_one_letter_code
_entity_poly.pdbx_strand_id
1 'polypeptide(L)'
;MPSSTETPFECSLGSRARAALFLLIVIVPGLSFVATTIRIAAASVLEGKGGLSELQKAVALDPADPEVHRRLGILECYLLDPPDYADGLKQFRQATELAPLSSLYWSNLGSACESSGDRACADTAFERLLSLNPMMPRSYWVVGNHYLRTDRSQEALAQFRRLLELGPDSGYAERTFELCLQAVNDPDTVFRQVLAGGKNPDLGLDYVDYLGRHGQSDAAYRVWTLAVANAQSFPLALAKPYLERLLSLQRYQEALAVWEDLERLGIVKKPANEDLGNLVFNGGFEQDPLNAGFDWHSAKASFLSFDFADPGAHQGNRCLRLNFTVKRNETYQPVLQLVPVVSGQAYQLAAYVRSEDITSDSGPRLHVFDPIHSEDLDVSTETTAGTTPWHPVNLTFQAGPDTRFVVVSVWRPRSRTFPPEISGSFWLDDVSLKPVSSAVQTEAPGD
;
A
#
# COMPACT_ATOMS: atom_id res chain seq x y z
N MET A 1 50.27 -59.95 -3.51
CA MET A 1 49.37 -59.16 -4.37
C MET A 1 50.12 -58.85 -5.65
N PRO A 2 49.71 -59.36 -6.82
CA PRO A 2 50.46 -59.13 -8.05
C PRO A 2 50.16 -57.73 -8.58
N SER A 3 51.23 -56.98 -8.85
CA SER A 3 51.20 -55.70 -9.57
C SER A 3 50.88 -55.96 -11.03
N SER A 4 49.68 -55.59 -11.48
CA SER A 4 49.32 -55.53 -12.89
C SER A 4 50.08 -54.39 -13.55
N THR A 5 51.20 -54.71 -14.21
CA THR A 5 51.89 -53.80 -15.12
C THR A 5 51.02 -53.64 -16.36
N GLU A 6 50.35 -52.49 -16.47
CA GLU A 6 49.71 -52.03 -17.71
C GLU A 6 50.77 -52.00 -18.81
N THR A 7 50.67 -52.92 -19.77
CA THR A 7 51.43 -52.81 -21.01
C THR A 7 50.89 -51.60 -21.78
N PRO A 8 51.69 -50.56 -22.04
CA PRO A 8 51.23 -49.43 -22.83
C PRO A 8 50.84 -49.93 -24.22
N PHE A 9 49.68 -49.48 -24.70
CA PHE A 9 49.15 -49.83 -26.01
C PHE A 9 50.03 -49.18 -27.10
N GLU A 10 51.15 -49.81 -27.46
CA GLU A 10 52.04 -49.35 -28.52
C GLU A 10 51.42 -49.66 -29.89
N CYS A 11 50.74 -48.67 -30.47
CA CYS A 11 50.24 -48.76 -31.83
C CYS A 11 51.41 -48.57 -32.82
N SER A 12 52.03 -49.67 -33.28
CA SER A 12 53.12 -49.58 -34.26
C SER A 12 52.61 -49.15 -35.65
N LEU A 13 52.93 -47.91 -36.03
CA LEU A 13 52.64 -47.28 -37.32
C LEU A 13 53.60 -47.77 -38.44
N GLY A 14 53.96 -49.06 -38.45
CA GLY A 14 55.05 -49.59 -39.28
C GLY A 14 54.79 -49.66 -40.79
N SER A 15 53.57 -49.44 -41.26
CA SER A 15 53.25 -49.35 -42.70
C SER A 15 52.59 -48.02 -43.03
N ARG A 16 52.94 -47.44 -44.20
CA ARG A 16 52.36 -46.18 -44.69
C ARG A 16 50.82 -46.18 -44.68
N ALA A 17 50.21 -47.35 -44.88
CA ALA A 17 48.76 -47.53 -44.84
C ALA A 17 48.15 -47.33 -43.43
N ARG A 18 48.82 -47.84 -42.37
CA ARG A 18 48.35 -47.66 -40.98
C ARG A 18 48.52 -46.21 -40.50
N ALA A 19 49.60 -45.55 -40.91
CA ALA A 19 49.80 -44.13 -40.63
C ALA A 19 48.81 -43.22 -41.36
N ALA A 20 48.50 -43.53 -42.62
CA ALA A 20 47.46 -42.82 -43.37
C ALA A 20 46.07 -43.00 -42.75
N LEU A 21 45.74 -44.23 -42.30
CA LEU A 21 44.47 -44.52 -41.62
C LEU A 21 44.34 -43.77 -40.28
N PHE A 22 45.40 -43.73 -39.49
CA PHE A 22 45.43 -42.99 -38.23
C PHE A 22 45.29 -41.47 -38.45
N LEU A 23 46.01 -40.91 -39.43
CA LEU A 23 45.87 -39.50 -39.81
C LEU A 23 44.44 -39.17 -40.28
N LEU A 24 43.80 -40.05 -41.06
CA LEU A 24 42.39 -39.89 -41.44
C LEU A 24 41.47 -39.86 -40.21
N ILE A 25 41.66 -40.77 -39.26
CA ILE A 25 40.84 -40.87 -38.05
C ILE A 25 40.99 -39.64 -37.13
N VAL A 26 42.13 -38.95 -37.16
CA VAL A 26 42.36 -37.75 -36.33
C VAL A 26 42.02 -36.46 -37.08
N ILE A 27 42.47 -36.33 -38.33
CA ILE A 27 42.31 -35.11 -39.13
C ILE A 27 40.86 -34.92 -39.54
N VAL A 28 40.12 -35.97 -39.92
CA VAL A 28 38.74 -35.81 -40.40
C VAL A 28 37.81 -35.31 -39.30
N PRO A 29 37.79 -35.87 -38.07
CA PRO A 29 37.02 -35.30 -36.97
C PRO A 29 37.50 -33.91 -36.56
N GLY A 30 38.81 -33.66 -36.59
CA GLY A 30 39.38 -32.35 -36.29
C GLY A 30 38.93 -31.26 -37.28
N LEU A 31 38.99 -31.53 -38.58
CA LEU A 31 38.49 -30.64 -39.62
C LEU A 31 36.97 -30.48 -39.55
N SER A 32 36.24 -31.55 -39.26
CA SER A 32 34.79 -31.50 -39.02
C SER A 32 34.46 -30.56 -37.85
N PHE A 33 35.17 -30.69 -36.73
CA PHE A 33 35.00 -29.83 -35.56
C PHE A 33 35.33 -28.35 -35.85
N VAL A 34 36.44 -28.08 -36.57
CA VAL A 34 36.78 -26.72 -37.01
C VAL A 34 35.71 -26.16 -37.95
N ALA A 35 35.21 -26.95 -38.90
CA ALA A 35 34.13 -26.53 -39.78
C ALA A 35 32.84 -26.23 -39.01
N THR A 36 32.47 -27.04 -38.02
CA THR A 36 31.32 -26.80 -37.15
C THR A 36 31.48 -25.51 -36.34
N THR A 37 32.65 -25.26 -35.75
CA THR A 37 32.89 -24.05 -34.96
C THR A 37 32.87 -22.78 -35.82
N ILE A 38 33.44 -22.81 -37.03
CA ILE A 38 33.33 -21.70 -38.00
C ILE A 38 31.86 -21.46 -38.39
N ARG A 39 31.09 -22.54 -38.61
CA ARG A 39 29.67 -22.44 -38.98
C ARG A 39 28.84 -21.78 -37.88
N ILE A 40 29.03 -22.19 -36.62
CA ILE A 40 28.36 -21.59 -35.45
C ILE A 40 28.77 -20.12 -35.27
N ALA A 41 30.07 -19.82 -35.39
CA ALA A 41 30.55 -18.43 -35.31
C ALA A 41 29.97 -17.54 -36.43
N ALA A 42 29.85 -18.06 -37.65
CA ALA A 42 29.21 -17.34 -38.75
C ALA A 42 27.71 -17.12 -38.49
N ALA A 43 27.01 -18.11 -37.92
CA ALA A 43 25.61 -17.97 -37.52
C ALA A 43 25.44 -16.86 -36.45
N SER A 44 26.28 -16.85 -35.41
CA SER A 44 26.30 -15.82 -34.38
C SER A 44 26.52 -14.40 -34.93
N VAL A 45 27.43 -14.24 -35.90
CA VAL A 45 27.65 -12.92 -36.53
C VAL A 45 26.43 -12.46 -37.33
N LEU A 46 25.75 -13.38 -38.00
CA LEU A 46 24.52 -13.08 -38.74
C LEU A 46 23.35 -12.78 -37.80
N GLU A 47 23.21 -13.53 -36.72
CA GLU A 47 22.24 -13.29 -35.65
C GLU A 47 22.36 -11.86 -35.09
N GLY A 48 23.59 -11.41 -34.82
CA GLY A 48 23.86 -10.05 -34.33
C GLY A 48 23.48 -8.93 -35.30
N LYS A 49 23.37 -9.21 -36.61
CA LYS A 49 22.88 -8.23 -37.60
C LYS A 49 21.36 -8.10 -37.58
N GLY A 50 20.63 -9.14 -37.20
CA GLY A 50 19.19 -9.10 -36.89
C GLY A 50 18.23 -8.87 -38.07
N GLY A 51 18.71 -8.83 -39.32
CA GLY A 51 17.83 -8.72 -40.49
C GLY A 51 17.16 -10.05 -40.86
N LEU A 52 16.03 -10.00 -41.58
CA LEU A 52 15.30 -11.21 -41.99
C LEU A 52 16.20 -12.19 -42.76
N SER A 53 16.92 -11.70 -43.78
CA SER A 53 17.80 -12.54 -44.59
C SER A 53 18.96 -13.12 -43.79
N GLU A 54 19.52 -12.32 -42.87
CA GLU A 54 20.61 -12.70 -41.99
C GLU A 54 20.18 -13.77 -41.00
N LEU A 55 19.02 -13.61 -40.36
CA LEU A 55 18.47 -14.60 -39.42
C LEU A 55 18.07 -15.90 -40.13
N GLN A 56 17.51 -15.84 -41.35
CA GLN A 56 17.25 -17.05 -42.16
C GLN A 56 18.55 -17.80 -42.50
N LYS A 57 19.62 -17.08 -42.84
CA LYS A 57 20.94 -17.69 -43.06
C LYS A 57 21.53 -18.24 -41.76
N ALA A 58 21.35 -17.55 -40.64
CA ALA A 58 21.80 -18.01 -39.33
C ALA A 58 21.12 -19.33 -38.96
N VAL A 59 19.80 -19.47 -39.14
CA VAL A 59 19.08 -20.73 -38.95
C VAL A 59 19.61 -21.84 -39.85
N ALA A 60 19.90 -21.54 -41.12
CA ALA A 60 20.46 -22.52 -42.05
C ALA A 60 21.87 -22.99 -41.64
N LEU A 61 22.66 -22.13 -41.00
CA LEU A 61 24.00 -22.46 -40.52
C LEU A 61 23.98 -23.17 -39.17
N ASP A 62 23.09 -22.80 -38.26
CA ASP A 62 22.95 -23.44 -36.96
C ASP A 62 21.47 -23.71 -36.58
N PRO A 63 20.86 -24.76 -37.16
CA PRO A 63 19.46 -25.09 -36.90
C PRO A 63 19.21 -25.69 -35.50
N ALA A 64 20.26 -25.88 -34.71
CA ALA A 64 20.16 -26.41 -33.35
C ALA A 64 20.19 -25.30 -32.29
N ASP A 65 20.40 -24.05 -32.68
CA ASP A 65 20.40 -22.91 -31.75
C ASP A 65 18.96 -22.36 -31.56
N PRO A 66 18.34 -22.57 -30.39
CA PRO A 66 17.00 -22.07 -30.13
C PRO A 66 16.91 -20.53 -30.11
N GLU A 67 18.00 -19.81 -29.82
CA GLU A 67 17.99 -18.35 -29.75
C GLU A 67 17.83 -17.73 -31.14
N VAL A 68 18.49 -18.29 -32.15
CA VAL A 68 18.35 -17.85 -33.54
C VAL A 68 16.91 -18.05 -34.02
N HIS A 69 16.31 -19.21 -33.72
CA HIS A 69 14.90 -19.47 -34.00
C HIS A 69 13.97 -18.47 -33.28
N ARG A 70 14.21 -18.20 -31.99
CA ARG A 70 13.42 -17.22 -31.24
C ARG A 70 13.51 -15.81 -31.85
N ARG A 71 14.69 -15.38 -32.27
CA ARG A 71 14.89 -14.06 -32.90
C ARG A 71 14.21 -13.96 -34.25
N LEU A 72 14.33 -15.00 -35.08
CA LEU A 72 13.63 -15.05 -36.36
C LEU A 72 12.11 -15.03 -36.15
N GLY A 73 11.61 -15.81 -35.19
CA GLY A 73 10.19 -15.81 -34.83
C GLY A 73 9.68 -14.45 -34.34
N ILE A 74 10.49 -13.71 -33.56
CA ILE A 74 10.15 -12.33 -33.16
C ILE A 74 10.03 -11.43 -34.39
N LEU A 75 11.01 -11.51 -35.28
CA LEU A 75 11.04 -10.67 -36.46
C LEU A 75 9.82 -10.94 -37.37
N GLU A 76 9.54 -12.21 -37.65
CA GLU A 76 8.42 -12.65 -38.49
C GLU A 76 7.05 -12.31 -37.87
N CYS A 77 6.85 -12.55 -36.57
CA CYS A 77 5.56 -12.28 -35.91
C CYS A 77 5.29 -10.81 -35.57
N TYR A 78 6.32 -9.97 -35.39
CA TYR A 78 6.13 -8.63 -34.78
C TYR A 78 6.79 -7.47 -35.52
N LEU A 79 7.84 -7.71 -36.31
CA LEU A 79 8.61 -6.63 -36.92
C LEU A 79 8.40 -6.51 -38.43
N LEU A 80 7.84 -7.53 -39.07
CA LEU A 80 7.42 -7.47 -40.47
C LEU A 80 6.08 -6.75 -40.61
N ASP A 81 5.89 -6.11 -41.78
CA ASP A 81 4.63 -5.51 -42.18
C ASP A 81 4.25 -6.01 -43.61
N PRO A 82 3.25 -6.90 -43.74
CA PRO A 82 2.44 -7.48 -42.66
C PRO A 82 3.21 -8.55 -41.85
N PRO A 83 2.78 -8.86 -40.61
CA PRO A 83 3.33 -9.97 -39.83
C PRO A 83 3.13 -11.33 -40.50
N ASP A 84 4.15 -12.19 -40.44
CA ASP A 84 4.10 -13.59 -40.86
C ASP A 84 4.01 -14.52 -39.64
N TYR A 85 2.79 -14.69 -39.14
CA TYR A 85 2.54 -15.60 -38.01
C TYR A 85 2.75 -17.08 -38.36
N ALA A 86 2.65 -17.47 -39.64
CA ALA A 86 2.76 -18.88 -40.01
C ALA A 86 4.20 -19.36 -39.85
N ASP A 87 5.15 -18.63 -40.44
CA ASP A 87 6.57 -18.95 -40.30
C ASP A 87 7.08 -18.59 -38.90
N GLY A 88 6.68 -17.44 -38.35
CA GLY A 88 7.14 -17.04 -37.02
C GLY A 88 6.76 -18.02 -35.90
N LEU A 89 5.53 -18.57 -35.93
CA LEU A 89 5.12 -19.61 -34.98
C LEU A 89 5.88 -20.92 -35.16
N LYS A 90 6.26 -21.27 -36.40
CA LYS A 90 7.10 -22.44 -36.65
C LYS A 90 8.48 -22.26 -36.00
N GLN A 91 9.06 -21.06 -36.08
CA GLN A 91 10.33 -20.77 -35.42
C GLN A 91 10.22 -20.83 -33.90
N PHE A 92 9.17 -20.27 -33.30
CA PHE A 92 8.96 -20.37 -31.85
C PHE A 92 8.77 -21.82 -31.38
N ARG A 93 8.01 -22.64 -32.13
CA ARG A 93 7.87 -24.08 -31.82
C ARG A 93 9.23 -24.79 -31.87
N GLN A 94 10.03 -24.53 -32.89
CA GLN A 94 11.38 -25.09 -32.99
C GLN A 94 12.25 -24.69 -31.79
N ALA A 95 12.20 -23.42 -31.36
CA ALA A 95 12.92 -22.98 -30.17
C ALA A 95 12.47 -23.73 -28.90
N THR A 96 11.16 -23.99 -28.74
CA THR A 96 10.64 -24.79 -27.62
C THR A 96 11.00 -26.27 -27.70
N GLU A 97 11.12 -26.85 -28.90
CA GLU A 97 11.55 -28.25 -29.09
C GLU A 97 13.05 -28.42 -28.78
N LEU A 98 13.88 -27.47 -29.20
CA LEU A 98 15.32 -27.47 -28.96
C LEU A 98 15.68 -27.23 -27.49
N ALA A 99 14.88 -26.43 -26.78
CA ALA A 99 15.10 -26.09 -25.37
C ALA A 99 13.79 -26.13 -24.56
N PRO A 100 13.25 -27.33 -24.28
CA PRO A 100 11.91 -27.50 -23.70
C PRO A 100 11.79 -27.03 -22.25
N LEU A 101 12.91 -26.82 -21.55
CA LEU A 101 12.94 -26.33 -20.17
C LEU A 101 13.12 -24.81 -20.07
N SER A 102 13.23 -24.10 -21.20
CA SER A 102 13.35 -22.64 -21.23
C SER A 102 11.99 -21.97 -21.18
N SER A 103 11.64 -21.43 -20.01
CA SER A 103 10.39 -20.68 -19.82
C SER A 103 10.29 -19.43 -20.70
N LEU A 104 11.43 -18.81 -21.05
CA LEU A 104 11.48 -17.69 -21.99
C LEU A 104 10.87 -18.06 -23.35
N TYR A 105 11.21 -19.23 -23.88
CA TYR A 105 10.76 -19.64 -25.22
C TYR A 105 9.27 -20.00 -25.21
N TRP A 106 8.79 -20.65 -24.16
CA TRP A 106 7.36 -20.88 -23.95
C TRP A 106 6.57 -19.58 -23.79
N SER A 107 7.11 -18.58 -23.07
CA SER A 107 6.49 -17.26 -22.98
C SER A 107 6.37 -16.58 -24.34
N ASN A 108 7.42 -16.62 -25.18
CA ASN A 108 7.39 -16.01 -26.50
C ASN A 108 6.42 -16.74 -27.45
N LEU A 109 6.40 -18.08 -27.41
CA LEU A 109 5.44 -18.87 -28.17
C LEU A 109 4.00 -18.53 -27.77
N GLY A 110 3.72 -18.42 -26.46
CA GLY A 110 2.39 -18.04 -25.96
C GLY A 110 1.96 -16.66 -26.44
N SER A 111 2.82 -15.65 -26.33
CA SER A 111 2.55 -14.30 -26.83
C SER A 111 2.37 -14.25 -28.34
N ALA A 112 3.10 -15.07 -29.10
CA ALA A 112 2.97 -15.14 -30.56
C ALA A 112 1.66 -15.81 -30.97
N CYS A 113 1.30 -16.92 -30.35
CA CYS A 113 0.04 -17.62 -30.60
C CYS A 113 -1.17 -16.76 -30.24
N GLU A 114 -1.08 -15.98 -29.17
CA GLU A 114 -2.10 -15.01 -28.84
C GLU A 114 -2.22 -13.90 -29.88
N SER A 115 -1.10 -13.34 -30.36
CA SER A 115 -1.10 -12.28 -31.38
C SER A 115 -1.64 -12.77 -32.72
N SER A 116 -1.48 -14.06 -33.03
CA SER A 116 -2.07 -14.71 -34.19
C SER A 116 -3.54 -15.14 -34.00
N GLY A 117 -4.10 -15.00 -32.78
CA GLY A 117 -5.45 -15.47 -32.44
C GLY A 117 -5.59 -16.97 -32.19
N ASP A 118 -4.50 -17.74 -32.17
CA ASP A 118 -4.49 -19.17 -31.85
C ASP A 118 -4.51 -19.38 -30.33
N ARG A 119 -5.72 -19.29 -29.78
CA ARG A 119 -5.97 -19.41 -28.32
C ARG A 119 -5.53 -20.76 -27.75
N ALA A 120 -5.73 -21.86 -28.47
CA ALA A 120 -5.38 -23.20 -27.98
C ALA A 120 -3.85 -23.37 -27.86
N CYS A 121 -3.11 -22.86 -28.85
CA CYS A 121 -1.66 -22.81 -28.75
C CYS A 121 -1.20 -21.92 -27.59
N ALA A 122 -1.78 -20.72 -27.45
CA ALA A 122 -1.42 -19.79 -26.39
C ALA A 122 -1.61 -20.40 -24.99
N ASP A 123 -2.78 -21.01 -24.74
CA ASP A 123 -3.09 -21.70 -23.48
C ASP A 123 -2.06 -22.79 -23.17
N THR A 124 -1.75 -23.66 -24.14
CA THR A 124 -0.77 -24.74 -23.98
C THR A 124 0.63 -24.20 -23.64
N ALA A 125 1.06 -23.14 -24.33
CA ALA A 125 2.37 -22.54 -24.12
C ALA A 125 2.45 -21.83 -22.75
N PHE A 126 1.39 -21.16 -22.33
CA PHE A 126 1.32 -20.50 -21.02
C PHE A 126 1.21 -21.49 -19.86
N GLU A 127 0.51 -22.62 -20.01
CA GLU A 127 0.55 -23.71 -19.05
C GLU A 127 1.97 -24.26 -18.86
N ARG A 128 2.72 -24.42 -19.97
CA ARG A 128 4.13 -24.82 -19.89
C ARG A 128 4.99 -23.78 -19.21
N LEU A 129 4.82 -22.49 -19.53
CA LEU A 129 5.49 -21.38 -18.84
C LEU A 129 5.28 -21.45 -17.32
N LEU A 130 4.02 -21.58 -16.87
CA LEU A 130 3.71 -21.67 -15.43
C LEU A 130 4.28 -22.93 -14.78
N SER A 131 4.31 -24.06 -15.48
CA SER A 131 4.90 -25.31 -14.97
C SER A 131 6.41 -25.21 -14.75
N LEU A 132 7.11 -24.42 -15.58
CA LEU A 132 8.56 -24.22 -15.49
C LEU A 132 8.93 -23.14 -14.48
N ASN A 133 8.08 -22.11 -14.32
CA ASN A 133 8.31 -20.97 -13.43
C ASN A 133 7.20 -20.81 -12.37
N PRO A 134 6.95 -21.80 -11.50
CA PRO A 134 5.82 -21.76 -10.56
C PRO A 134 5.97 -20.66 -9.49
N MET A 135 7.17 -20.13 -9.27
CA MET A 135 7.46 -19.12 -8.22
C MET A 135 7.85 -17.75 -8.80
N MET A 136 7.66 -17.53 -10.12
CA MET A 136 8.04 -16.26 -10.76
C MET A 136 6.81 -15.37 -10.93
N PRO A 137 6.67 -14.25 -10.19
CA PRO A 137 5.53 -13.33 -10.30
C PRO A 137 5.27 -12.89 -11.75
N ARG A 138 6.34 -12.55 -12.50
CA ARG A 138 6.24 -12.11 -13.90
C ARG A 138 5.51 -13.11 -14.80
N SER A 139 5.62 -14.42 -14.55
CA SER A 139 4.91 -15.43 -15.35
C SER A 139 3.39 -15.31 -15.16
N TYR A 140 2.94 -15.19 -13.91
CA TYR A 140 1.51 -15.00 -13.59
C TYR A 140 0.98 -13.67 -14.10
N TRP A 141 1.80 -12.60 -14.11
CA TRP A 141 1.44 -11.34 -14.75
C TRP A 141 1.15 -11.52 -16.24
N VAL A 142 2.03 -12.19 -16.97
CA VAL A 142 1.85 -12.43 -18.42
C VAL A 142 0.60 -13.27 -18.69
N VAL A 143 0.40 -14.37 -17.96
CA VAL A 143 -0.76 -15.25 -18.17
C VAL A 143 -2.08 -14.59 -17.72
N GLY A 144 -2.08 -13.83 -16.63
CA GLY A 144 -3.26 -13.05 -16.21
C GLY A 144 -3.70 -12.06 -17.29
N ASN A 145 -2.76 -11.33 -17.89
CA ASN A 145 -3.05 -10.41 -19.00
C ASN A 145 -3.50 -11.14 -20.27
N HIS A 146 -3.04 -12.37 -20.52
CA HIS A 146 -3.56 -13.21 -21.61
C HIS A 146 -5.04 -13.56 -21.39
N TYR A 147 -5.39 -13.99 -20.18
CA TYR A 147 -6.77 -14.32 -19.85
C TYR A 147 -7.70 -13.11 -19.91
N LEU A 148 -7.24 -11.92 -19.52
CA LEU A 148 -8.03 -10.69 -19.72
C LEU A 148 -8.29 -10.40 -21.21
N ARG A 149 -7.29 -10.54 -22.07
CA ARG A 149 -7.43 -10.29 -23.52
C ARG A 149 -8.27 -11.33 -24.26
N THR A 150 -8.55 -12.46 -23.63
CA THR A 150 -9.36 -13.55 -24.18
C THR A 150 -10.73 -13.68 -23.50
N ASP A 151 -11.16 -12.63 -22.77
CA ASP A 151 -12.43 -12.54 -22.04
C ASP A 151 -12.62 -13.63 -20.96
N ARG A 152 -11.52 -14.05 -20.33
CA ARG A 152 -11.47 -15.09 -19.29
C ARG A 152 -11.18 -14.48 -17.92
N SER A 153 -12.07 -13.60 -17.47
CA SER A 153 -11.83 -12.82 -16.23
C SER A 153 -11.59 -13.70 -15.00
N GLN A 154 -12.29 -14.82 -14.84
CA GLN A 154 -12.13 -15.69 -13.67
C GLN A 154 -10.75 -16.35 -13.63
N GLU A 155 -10.25 -16.86 -14.75
CA GLU A 155 -8.91 -17.41 -14.82
C GLU A 155 -7.83 -16.33 -14.62
N ALA A 156 -8.07 -15.12 -15.11
CA ALA A 156 -7.19 -13.97 -14.89
C ALA A 156 -7.07 -13.62 -13.40
N LEU A 157 -8.20 -13.52 -12.68
CA LEU A 157 -8.22 -13.25 -11.24
C LEU A 157 -7.41 -14.29 -10.46
N ALA A 158 -7.50 -15.57 -10.85
CA ALA A 158 -6.70 -16.64 -10.23
C ALA A 158 -5.19 -16.46 -10.46
N GLN A 159 -4.77 -15.99 -11.64
CA GLN A 159 -3.35 -15.71 -11.89
C GLN A 159 -2.88 -14.47 -11.12
N PHE A 160 -3.68 -13.41 -11.09
CA PHE A 160 -3.36 -12.20 -10.33
C PHE A 160 -3.31 -12.45 -8.82
N ARG A 161 -4.13 -13.35 -8.30
CA ARG A 161 -4.01 -13.84 -6.92
C ARG A 161 -2.62 -14.44 -6.69
N ARG A 162 -2.19 -15.38 -7.54
CA ARG A 162 -0.87 -16.02 -7.42
C ARG A 162 0.27 -15.02 -7.59
N LEU A 163 0.13 -14.04 -8.48
CA LEU A 163 1.07 -12.95 -8.65
C LEU A 163 1.31 -12.20 -7.33
N LEU A 164 0.24 -11.77 -6.67
CA LEU A 164 0.32 -10.99 -5.43
C LEU A 164 0.71 -11.84 -4.21
N GLU A 165 0.41 -13.14 -4.21
CA GLU A 165 0.91 -14.08 -3.19
C GLU A 165 2.44 -14.26 -3.26
N LEU A 166 3.03 -14.19 -4.47
CA LEU A 166 4.46 -14.43 -4.68
C LEU A 166 5.33 -13.16 -4.67
N GLY A 167 4.74 -12.00 -4.96
CA GLY A 167 5.47 -10.73 -5.04
C GLY A 167 4.66 -9.55 -4.54
N PRO A 168 4.20 -9.53 -3.27
CA PRO A 168 3.39 -8.45 -2.74
C PRO A 168 4.06 -7.07 -2.88
N ASP A 169 5.40 -7.01 -2.72
CA ASP A 169 6.17 -5.76 -2.76
C ASP A 169 6.68 -5.38 -4.17
N SER A 170 6.35 -6.17 -5.19
CA SER A 170 7.00 -6.07 -6.52
C SER A 170 6.40 -5.01 -7.46
N GLY A 171 5.67 -4.04 -6.93
CA GLY A 171 5.09 -2.93 -7.69
C GLY A 171 3.90 -3.30 -8.58
N TYR A 172 3.44 -4.55 -8.56
CA TYR A 172 2.27 -4.98 -9.36
C TYR A 172 0.92 -4.67 -8.69
N ALA A 173 0.88 -4.36 -7.39
CA ALA A 173 -0.36 -4.31 -6.60
C ALA A 173 -1.42 -3.38 -7.22
N GLU A 174 -1.14 -2.07 -7.30
CA GLU A 174 -2.12 -1.09 -7.83
C GLU A 174 -2.56 -1.41 -9.26
N ARG A 175 -1.61 -1.76 -10.14
CA ARG A 175 -1.93 -2.12 -11.52
C ARG A 175 -2.78 -3.39 -11.60
N THR A 176 -2.56 -4.34 -10.70
CA THR A 176 -3.38 -5.54 -10.58
C THR A 176 -4.79 -5.20 -10.09
N PHE A 177 -4.92 -4.30 -9.11
CA PHE A 177 -6.23 -3.82 -8.64
C PHE A 177 -7.02 -3.19 -9.78
N GLU A 178 -6.38 -2.30 -10.54
CA GLU A 178 -6.97 -1.64 -11.70
C GLU A 178 -7.47 -2.64 -12.74
N LEU A 179 -6.61 -3.59 -13.15
CA LEU A 179 -6.96 -4.60 -14.15
C LEU A 179 -8.08 -5.53 -13.69
N CYS A 180 -8.03 -5.98 -12.44
CA CYS A 180 -9.08 -6.81 -11.86
C CYS A 180 -10.42 -6.05 -11.78
N LEU A 181 -10.41 -4.79 -11.36
CA LEU A 181 -11.60 -3.94 -11.33
C LEU A 181 -12.18 -3.70 -12.71
N GLN A 182 -11.34 -3.46 -13.73
CA GLN A 182 -11.80 -3.35 -15.12
C GLN A 182 -12.44 -4.65 -15.62
N ALA A 183 -11.90 -5.79 -15.19
CA ALA A 183 -12.34 -7.11 -15.66
C ALA A 183 -13.67 -7.58 -15.06
N VAL A 184 -13.99 -7.21 -13.81
CA VAL A 184 -15.22 -7.68 -13.11
C VAL A 184 -16.13 -6.58 -12.59
N ASN A 185 -15.66 -5.34 -12.50
CA ASN A 185 -16.39 -4.17 -12.00
C ASN A 185 -17.10 -4.39 -10.65
N ASP A 186 -16.50 -5.21 -9.78
CA ASP A 186 -17.00 -5.48 -8.44
C ASP A 186 -15.83 -5.51 -7.44
N PRO A 187 -15.63 -4.41 -6.68
CA PRO A 187 -14.52 -4.32 -5.74
C PRO A 187 -14.50 -5.41 -4.68
N ASP A 188 -15.68 -5.86 -4.24
CA ASP A 188 -15.83 -6.88 -3.23
C ASP A 188 -15.37 -8.26 -3.77
N THR A 189 -15.66 -8.56 -5.04
CA THR A 189 -15.17 -9.78 -5.70
C THR A 189 -13.66 -9.75 -5.88
N VAL A 190 -13.08 -8.62 -6.29
CA VAL A 190 -11.62 -8.48 -6.38
C VAL A 190 -10.97 -8.76 -5.02
N PHE A 191 -11.50 -8.16 -3.95
CA PHE A 191 -11.02 -8.46 -2.60
C PHE A 191 -11.13 -9.96 -2.29
N ARG A 192 -12.31 -10.56 -2.42
CA ARG A 192 -12.54 -11.96 -2.03
C ARG A 192 -11.75 -13.00 -2.85
N GLN A 193 -11.54 -12.77 -4.14
CA GLN A 193 -10.91 -13.76 -5.00
C GLN A 193 -9.39 -13.55 -5.14
N VAL A 194 -8.93 -12.30 -5.12
CA VAL A 194 -7.53 -11.95 -5.40
C VAL A 194 -6.76 -11.68 -4.12
N LEU A 195 -7.37 -11.05 -3.12
CA LEU A 195 -6.66 -10.54 -1.94
C LEU A 195 -6.95 -11.34 -0.68
N ALA A 196 -8.18 -11.83 -0.53
CA ALA A 196 -8.62 -12.55 0.66
C ALA A 196 -7.98 -13.95 0.72
N GLY A 197 -7.51 -14.31 1.91
CA GLY A 197 -6.77 -15.56 2.15
C GLY A 197 -5.30 -15.49 1.76
N GLY A 198 -4.79 -14.32 1.34
CA GLY A 198 -3.36 -14.06 1.27
C GLY A 198 -2.73 -14.03 2.67
N LYS A 199 -1.42 -14.32 2.76
CA LYS A 199 -0.67 -14.24 4.03
C LYS A 199 -0.37 -12.79 4.46
N ASN A 200 -0.62 -11.82 3.59
CA ASN A 200 -0.29 -10.42 3.81
C ASN A 200 -1.58 -9.59 3.99
N PRO A 201 -1.95 -9.20 5.23
CA PRO A 201 -3.10 -8.34 5.47
C PRO A 201 -2.94 -6.94 4.85
N ASP A 202 -1.70 -6.51 4.57
CA ASP A 202 -1.37 -5.19 4.05
C ASP A 202 -2.03 -4.97 2.68
N LEU A 203 -2.03 -5.97 1.80
CA LEU A 203 -2.63 -5.86 0.46
C LEU A 203 -4.13 -5.55 0.51
N GLY A 204 -4.84 -6.05 1.53
CA GLY A 204 -6.25 -5.73 1.72
C GLY A 204 -6.45 -4.26 2.07
N LEU A 205 -5.61 -3.72 2.95
CA LEU A 205 -5.66 -2.32 3.38
C LEU A 205 -5.13 -1.36 2.30
N ASP A 206 -4.10 -1.76 1.54
CA ASP A 206 -3.63 -1.04 0.36
C ASP A 206 -4.73 -0.92 -0.68
N TYR A 207 -5.53 -1.98 -0.85
CA TYR A 207 -6.67 -1.95 -1.76
C TYR A 207 -7.81 -1.05 -1.25
N VAL A 208 -8.06 -1.01 0.06
CA VAL A 208 -8.99 -0.03 0.68
C VAL A 208 -8.53 1.40 0.39
N ASP A 209 -7.25 1.70 0.62
CA ASP A 209 -6.69 3.02 0.32
C ASP A 209 -6.77 3.34 -1.18
N TYR A 210 -6.44 2.38 -2.06
CA TYR A 210 -6.56 2.52 -3.50
C TYR A 210 -7.99 2.90 -3.91
N LEU A 211 -9.01 2.18 -3.43
CA LEU A 211 -10.42 2.48 -3.73
C LEU A 211 -10.80 3.89 -3.26
N GLY A 212 -10.37 4.27 -2.06
CA GLY A 212 -10.63 5.61 -1.52
C GLY A 212 -9.99 6.72 -2.35
N ARG A 213 -8.74 6.54 -2.84
CA ARG A 213 -8.07 7.53 -3.72
C ARG A 213 -8.77 7.71 -5.05
N HIS A 214 -9.42 6.66 -5.55
CA HIS A 214 -10.15 6.68 -6.82
C HIS A 214 -11.64 7.04 -6.65
N GLY A 215 -12.03 7.60 -5.49
CA GLY A 215 -13.38 8.09 -5.24
C GLY A 215 -14.43 7.00 -5.00
N GLN A 216 -14.02 5.73 -4.88
CA GLN A 216 -14.92 4.61 -4.60
C GLN A 216 -15.11 4.42 -3.09
N SER A 217 -15.50 5.49 -2.39
CA SER A 217 -15.51 5.54 -0.93
C SER A 217 -16.44 4.51 -0.30
N ASP A 218 -17.63 4.27 -0.88
CA ASP A 218 -18.56 3.24 -0.39
C ASP A 218 -17.98 1.83 -0.52
N ALA A 219 -17.29 1.56 -1.62
CA ALA A 219 -16.63 0.27 -1.85
C ALA A 219 -15.44 0.11 -0.90
N ALA A 220 -14.64 1.16 -0.69
CA ALA A 220 -13.54 1.15 0.26
C ALA A 220 -14.02 0.78 1.68
N TYR A 221 -15.17 1.31 2.11
CA TYR A 221 -15.75 0.96 3.41
C TYR A 221 -16.22 -0.49 3.49
N ARG A 222 -16.92 -1.00 2.46
CA ARG A 222 -17.28 -2.43 2.42
C ARG A 222 -16.05 -3.33 2.45
N VAL A 223 -15.02 -3.01 1.67
CA VAL A 223 -13.77 -3.78 1.64
C VAL A 223 -13.03 -3.70 2.98
N TRP A 224 -13.02 -2.53 3.65
CA TRP A 224 -12.48 -2.41 5.02
C TRP A 224 -13.13 -3.42 5.95
N THR A 225 -14.48 -3.43 6.01
CA THR A 225 -15.21 -4.35 6.89
C THR A 225 -14.91 -5.82 6.60
N LEU A 226 -14.75 -6.19 5.32
CA LEU A 226 -14.31 -7.53 4.92
C LEU A 226 -12.87 -7.83 5.34
N ALA A 227 -11.96 -6.86 5.24
CA ALA A 227 -10.56 -7.01 5.58
C ALA A 227 -10.34 -7.22 7.08
N VAL A 228 -11.06 -6.48 7.93
CA VAL A 228 -10.85 -6.50 9.39
C VAL A 228 -11.71 -7.51 10.15
N ALA A 229 -12.68 -8.15 9.48
CA ALA A 229 -13.60 -9.12 10.09
C ALA A 229 -12.88 -10.28 10.81
N ASN A 230 -11.80 -10.79 10.21
CA ASN A 230 -10.99 -11.89 10.77
C ASN A 230 -9.50 -11.52 10.87
N ALA A 231 -9.18 -10.23 10.79
CA ALA A 231 -7.79 -9.79 10.84
C ALA A 231 -7.18 -10.05 12.22
N GLN A 232 -5.88 -10.34 12.22
CA GLN A 232 -5.05 -10.16 13.41
C GLN A 232 -4.66 -8.69 13.55
N SER A 233 -3.90 -8.37 14.59
CA SER A 233 -3.30 -7.03 14.73
C SER A 233 -2.38 -6.71 13.56
N PHE A 234 -2.40 -5.44 13.11
CA PHE A 234 -1.54 -4.90 12.07
C PHE A 234 -1.08 -3.48 12.45
N PRO A 235 -0.02 -2.93 11.82
CA PRO A 235 0.46 -1.59 12.14
C PRO A 235 -0.58 -0.49 11.83
N LEU A 236 -0.76 0.46 12.76
CA LEU A 236 -1.65 1.62 12.58
C LEU A 236 -1.36 2.41 11.29
N ALA A 237 -0.09 2.41 10.84
CA ALA A 237 0.34 3.10 9.63
C ALA A 237 -0.44 2.67 8.36
N LEU A 238 -0.95 1.44 8.32
CA LEU A 238 -1.73 0.94 7.18
C LEU A 238 -3.18 1.46 7.17
N ALA A 239 -3.78 1.66 8.35
CA ALA A 239 -5.14 2.17 8.46
C ALA A 239 -5.22 3.70 8.44
N LYS A 240 -4.16 4.38 8.88
CA LYS A 240 -4.14 5.84 9.04
C LYS A 240 -4.53 6.59 7.76
N PRO A 241 -3.98 6.31 6.56
CA PRO A 241 -4.35 7.05 5.34
C PRO A 241 -5.85 6.96 5.00
N TYR A 242 -6.45 5.79 5.20
CA TYR A 242 -7.86 5.57 4.95
C TYR A 242 -8.73 6.30 5.97
N LEU A 243 -8.36 6.22 7.25
CA LEU A 243 -9.07 6.91 8.32
C LEU A 243 -9.07 8.44 8.12
N GLU A 244 -7.91 9.04 7.82
CA GLU A 244 -7.80 10.47 7.52
C GLU A 244 -8.61 10.87 6.29
N ARG A 245 -8.71 9.99 5.29
CA ARG A 245 -9.58 10.23 4.14
C ARG A 245 -11.05 10.29 4.55
N LEU A 246 -11.53 9.36 5.38
CA LEU A 246 -12.92 9.40 5.86
C LEU A 246 -13.22 10.69 6.62
N LEU A 247 -12.29 11.14 7.47
CA LEU A 247 -12.42 12.41 8.20
C LEU A 247 -12.46 13.61 7.24
N SER A 248 -11.56 13.68 6.26
CA SER A 248 -11.55 14.79 5.28
C SER A 248 -12.79 14.83 4.38
N LEU A 249 -13.39 13.67 4.09
CA LEU A 249 -14.65 13.54 3.36
C LEU A 249 -15.89 13.72 4.26
N GLN A 250 -15.71 14.07 5.54
CA GLN A 250 -16.77 14.20 6.55
C GLN A 250 -17.64 12.95 6.74
N ARG A 251 -17.12 11.76 6.38
CA ARG A 251 -17.76 10.45 6.60
C ARG A 251 -17.50 9.98 8.04
N TYR A 252 -17.79 10.83 9.01
CA TYR A 252 -17.40 10.66 10.42
C TYR A 252 -17.95 9.39 11.06
N GLN A 253 -19.16 8.98 10.69
CA GLN A 253 -19.75 7.74 11.23
C GLN A 253 -18.98 6.49 10.79
N GLU A 254 -18.50 6.45 9.56
CA GLU A 254 -17.66 5.36 9.07
C GLU A 254 -16.26 5.44 9.65
N ALA A 255 -15.71 6.65 9.79
CA ALA A 255 -14.44 6.85 10.49
C ALA A 255 -14.50 6.32 11.93
N LEU A 256 -15.62 6.55 12.63
CA LEU A 256 -15.83 6.05 13.98
C LEU A 256 -15.88 4.52 14.01
N ALA A 257 -16.59 3.88 13.08
CA ALA A 257 -16.62 2.42 12.97
C ALA A 257 -15.21 1.85 12.69
N VAL A 258 -14.43 2.49 11.81
CA VAL A 258 -13.02 2.15 11.56
C VAL A 258 -12.18 2.29 12.83
N TRP A 259 -12.36 3.36 13.60
CA TRP A 259 -11.67 3.57 14.87
C TRP A 259 -12.00 2.49 15.91
N GLU A 260 -13.28 2.16 16.06
CA GLU A 260 -13.76 1.09 16.94
C GLU A 260 -13.19 -0.28 16.54
N ASP A 261 -13.07 -0.56 15.24
CA ASP A 261 -12.38 -1.75 14.74
C ASP A 261 -10.91 -1.78 15.16
N LEU A 262 -10.21 -0.64 15.07
CA LEU A 262 -8.81 -0.53 15.48
C LEU A 262 -8.62 -0.72 17.00
N GLU A 263 -9.55 -0.22 17.81
CA GLU A 263 -9.58 -0.45 19.26
C GLU A 263 -9.83 -1.94 19.57
N ARG A 264 -10.83 -2.55 18.90
CA ARG A 264 -11.18 -3.96 19.05
C ARG A 264 -10.02 -4.89 18.68
N LEU A 265 -9.24 -4.54 17.65
CA LEU A 265 -8.05 -5.28 17.23
C LEU A 265 -6.81 -4.99 18.10
N GLY A 266 -6.92 -4.10 19.10
CA GLY A 266 -5.83 -3.70 19.99
C GLY A 266 -4.72 -2.90 19.30
N ILE A 267 -5.01 -2.33 18.13
CA ILE A 267 -4.10 -1.49 17.35
C ILE A 267 -4.07 -0.09 17.96
N VAL A 268 -5.25 0.45 18.26
CA VAL A 268 -5.42 1.63 19.09
C VAL A 268 -5.68 1.17 20.53
N LYS A 269 -4.99 1.77 21.49
CA LYS A 269 -5.12 1.43 22.91
C LYS A 269 -5.47 2.67 23.70
N LYS A 270 -6.56 2.61 24.45
CA LYS A 270 -6.91 3.64 25.43
C LYS A 270 -5.87 3.68 26.57
N PRO A 271 -5.57 4.86 27.13
CA PRO A 271 -4.76 4.96 28.35
C PRO A 271 -5.30 4.13 29.51
N ALA A 272 -4.39 3.48 30.25
CA ALA A 272 -4.75 2.49 31.29
C ALA A 272 -5.59 3.07 32.45
N ASN A 273 -5.48 4.37 32.71
CA ASN A 273 -6.18 5.09 33.79
C ASN A 273 -7.23 6.07 33.25
N GLU A 274 -7.67 5.90 31.99
CA GLU A 274 -8.65 6.79 31.39
C GLU A 274 -10.04 6.59 32.02
N ASP A 275 -10.71 7.70 32.32
CA ASP A 275 -12.08 7.70 32.82
C ASP A 275 -13.03 7.19 31.73
N LEU A 276 -13.69 6.05 31.98
CA LEU A 276 -14.62 5.42 31.05
C LEU A 276 -15.81 6.30 30.64
N GLY A 277 -16.15 7.31 31.45
CA GLY A 277 -17.21 8.28 31.12
C GLY A 277 -16.74 9.46 30.29
N ASN A 278 -15.42 9.62 30.07
CA ASN A 278 -14.85 10.68 29.27
C ASN A 278 -14.91 10.33 27.78
N LEU A 279 -15.50 11.20 26.98
CA LEU A 279 -15.54 11.05 25.52
C LEU A 279 -14.26 11.53 24.83
N VAL A 280 -13.43 12.32 25.51
CA VAL A 280 -12.13 12.77 24.99
C VAL A 280 -11.12 11.66 25.17
N PHE A 281 -10.58 11.16 24.06
CA PHE A 281 -9.50 10.20 24.01
C PHE A 281 -8.18 10.86 24.44
N ASN A 282 -7.42 10.21 25.31
CA ASN A 282 -6.13 10.69 25.81
C ASN A 282 -6.22 12.13 26.37
N GLY A 283 -7.30 12.45 27.09
CA GLY A 283 -7.56 13.79 27.62
C GLY A 283 -6.53 14.30 28.63
N GLY A 284 -5.82 13.39 29.31
CA GLY A 284 -4.70 13.71 30.21
C GLY A 284 -3.31 13.57 29.58
N PHE A 285 -3.20 13.35 28.26
CA PHE A 285 -1.92 13.31 27.53
C PHE A 285 -0.86 12.31 28.06
N GLU A 286 -1.30 11.24 28.74
CA GLU A 286 -0.44 10.20 29.33
C GLU A 286 0.21 9.29 28.27
N GLN A 287 -0.16 9.46 27.00
CA GLN A 287 0.46 8.81 25.84
C GLN A 287 0.76 9.85 24.75
N ASP A 288 1.76 9.56 23.93
CA ASP A 288 2.01 10.36 22.73
C ASP A 288 0.79 10.31 21.80
N PRO A 289 0.26 11.46 21.34
CA PRO A 289 -0.84 11.46 20.39
C PRO A 289 -0.51 10.68 19.12
N LEU A 290 -1.44 9.86 18.68
CA LEU A 290 -1.37 9.11 17.43
C LEU A 290 -1.41 10.04 16.20
N ASN A 291 -1.89 11.28 16.40
CA ASN A 291 -2.12 12.28 15.36
C ASN A 291 -2.92 11.65 14.20
N ALA A 292 -3.95 10.90 14.57
CA ALA A 292 -4.77 10.07 13.69
C ALA A 292 -6.16 9.86 14.29
N GLY A 293 -7.18 9.78 13.45
CA GLY A 293 -8.51 9.36 13.88
C GLY A 293 -9.16 10.27 14.92
N PHE A 294 -9.59 9.68 16.04
CA PHE A 294 -10.30 10.37 17.13
C PHE A 294 -9.39 10.70 18.32
N ASP A 295 -8.07 10.56 18.17
CA ASP A 295 -7.08 11.10 19.11
C ASP A 295 -6.73 12.56 18.74
N TRP A 296 -5.91 13.23 19.54
CA TRP A 296 -5.46 14.59 19.32
C TRP A 296 -4.67 14.73 18.01
N HIS A 297 -5.11 15.67 17.18
CA HIS A 297 -4.43 16.14 15.99
C HIS A 297 -3.71 17.45 16.26
N SER A 298 -2.51 17.58 15.71
CA SER A 298 -1.72 18.81 15.79
C SER A 298 -1.23 19.24 14.41
N ALA A 299 -1.34 20.53 14.14
CA ALA A 299 -0.83 21.13 12.91
C ALA A 299 0.55 21.75 13.15
N LYS A 300 1.53 21.42 12.29
CA LYS A 300 2.85 22.06 12.34
C LYS A 300 2.71 23.56 12.09
N ALA A 301 3.24 24.37 13.01
CA ALA A 301 3.29 25.82 12.91
C ALA A 301 4.71 26.31 13.21
N SER A 302 5.25 27.22 12.39
CA SER A 302 6.61 27.74 12.58
C SER A 302 6.76 28.73 13.75
N PHE A 303 5.63 29.18 14.31
CA PHE A 303 5.53 30.20 15.35
C PHE A 303 5.05 29.64 16.71
N LEU A 304 4.77 28.33 16.77
CA LEU A 304 4.24 27.64 17.95
C LEU A 304 4.94 26.29 18.09
N SER A 305 5.44 25.97 19.28
CA SER A 305 5.96 24.64 19.59
C SER A 305 5.04 23.88 20.54
N PHE A 306 4.93 22.58 20.32
CA PHE A 306 4.12 21.65 21.09
C PHE A 306 5.01 20.69 21.86
N ASP A 307 4.62 20.39 23.09
CA ASP A 307 5.21 19.34 23.90
C ASP A 307 4.08 18.59 24.59
N PHE A 308 3.75 17.39 24.11
CA PHE A 308 2.73 16.50 24.69
C PHE A 308 3.29 15.64 25.83
N ALA A 309 4.52 15.90 26.27
CA ALA A 309 5.21 15.15 27.31
C ALA A 309 5.77 16.08 28.39
N ASP A 310 5.23 17.30 28.54
CA ASP A 310 5.71 18.23 29.55
C ASP A 310 5.42 17.66 30.95
N PRO A 311 6.44 17.55 31.83
CA PRO A 311 6.29 16.90 33.13
C PRO A 311 5.58 17.78 34.17
N GLY A 312 5.24 19.03 33.81
CA GLY A 312 4.54 19.97 34.68
C GLY A 312 3.03 19.74 34.76
N ALA A 313 2.60 18.49 34.65
CA ALA A 313 1.20 18.07 34.62
C ALA A 313 0.43 18.46 35.89
N HIS A 314 -0.87 18.68 35.75
CA HIS A 314 -1.79 18.86 36.87
C HIS A 314 -2.07 17.51 37.54
N GLN A 315 -2.30 16.47 36.73
CA GLN A 315 -2.50 15.10 37.16
C GLN A 315 -1.72 14.16 36.24
N GLY A 316 -1.29 13.00 36.76
CA GLY A 316 -0.47 12.07 35.97
C GLY A 316 0.98 12.54 35.86
N ASN A 317 1.63 12.23 34.73
CA ASN A 317 3.05 12.50 34.51
C ASN A 317 3.31 13.42 33.32
N ARG A 318 2.30 13.68 32.49
CA ARG A 318 2.45 14.37 31.21
C ARG A 318 1.28 15.32 31.00
N CYS A 319 1.53 16.44 30.34
CA CYS A 319 0.49 17.34 29.88
C CYS A 319 0.87 17.96 28.54
N LEU A 320 -0.08 18.66 27.91
CA LEU A 320 0.20 19.47 26.73
C LEU A 320 0.77 20.83 27.14
N ARG A 321 1.93 21.21 26.60
CA ARG A 321 2.46 22.57 26.61
C ARG A 321 2.50 23.15 25.21
N LEU A 322 2.01 24.39 25.09
CA LEU A 322 2.10 25.25 23.91
C LEU A 322 3.02 26.43 24.23
N ASN A 323 4.07 26.64 23.43
CA ASN A 323 4.89 27.85 23.53
C ASN A 323 4.75 28.73 22.29
N PHE A 324 4.37 29.98 22.51
CA PHE A 324 4.25 31.01 21.46
C PHE A 324 5.62 31.66 21.23
N THR A 325 6.44 31.02 20.40
CA THR A 325 7.85 31.39 20.18
C THR A 325 8.03 32.61 19.28
N VAL A 326 7.07 32.86 18.38
CA VAL A 326 7.09 34.01 17.48
C VAL A 326 5.81 34.83 17.67
N LYS A 327 5.98 36.09 18.03
CA LYS A 327 4.89 37.05 18.25
C LYS A 327 4.07 37.24 16.97
N ARG A 328 2.80 36.85 17.02
CA ARG A 328 1.83 37.05 15.94
C ARG A 328 0.44 37.34 16.50
N ASN A 329 -0.42 37.93 15.67
CA ASN A 329 -1.83 38.12 15.97
C ASN A 329 -2.72 37.50 14.88
N GLU A 330 -2.83 36.17 14.86
CA GLU A 330 -3.77 35.47 13.98
C GLU A 330 -4.70 34.56 14.80
N THR A 331 -5.77 34.08 14.17
CA THR A 331 -6.64 33.08 14.79
C THR A 331 -5.97 31.73 14.57
N TYR A 332 -5.81 30.93 15.61
CA TYR A 332 -5.19 29.61 15.52
C TYR A 332 -6.01 28.56 16.25
N GLN A 333 -5.98 27.35 15.72
CA GLN A 333 -6.57 26.15 16.31
C GLN A 333 -5.53 25.02 16.26
N PRO A 334 -4.50 25.07 17.12
CA PRO A 334 -3.28 24.32 16.86
C PRO A 334 -3.35 22.84 17.28
N VAL A 335 -4.25 22.50 18.20
CA VAL A 335 -4.50 21.14 18.67
C VAL A 335 -6.00 20.93 18.76
N LEU A 336 -6.50 19.83 18.20
CA LEU A 336 -7.92 19.50 18.16
C LEU A 336 -8.16 18.01 18.27
N GLN A 337 -9.37 17.64 18.67
CA GLN A 337 -9.86 16.27 18.66
C GLN A 337 -11.32 16.27 18.19
N LEU A 338 -11.66 15.36 17.29
CA LEU A 338 -13.04 15.10 16.91
C LEU A 338 -13.64 14.14 17.93
N VAL A 339 -14.80 14.48 18.49
CA VAL A 339 -15.45 13.71 19.56
C VAL A 339 -16.88 13.37 19.17
N PRO A 340 -17.28 12.08 19.15
CA PRO A 340 -18.65 11.68 18.87
C PRO A 340 -19.59 12.09 20.02
N VAL A 341 -20.76 12.62 19.67
CA VAL A 341 -21.80 13.05 20.62
C VAL A 341 -23.18 12.57 20.19
N VAL A 342 -24.10 12.55 21.14
CA VAL A 342 -25.51 12.27 20.92
C VAL A 342 -26.22 13.59 20.62
N SER A 343 -26.98 13.63 19.53
CA SER A 343 -27.79 14.80 19.16
C SER A 343 -28.75 15.20 20.29
N GLY A 344 -28.90 16.51 20.51
CA GLY A 344 -29.76 17.08 21.55
C GLY A 344 -29.31 16.87 23.00
N GLN A 345 -28.27 16.05 23.24
CA GLN A 345 -27.74 15.78 24.58
C GLN A 345 -26.93 16.98 25.09
N ALA A 346 -27.09 17.30 26.37
CA ALA A 346 -26.26 18.30 27.05
C ALA A 346 -24.95 17.68 27.52
N TYR A 347 -23.86 18.42 27.36
CA TYR A 347 -22.50 18.00 27.72
C TYR A 347 -21.81 19.06 28.57
N GLN A 348 -20.93 18.59 29.45
CA GLN A 348 -20.01 19.40 30.21
C GLN A 348 -18.59 19.10 29.75
N LEU A 349 -17.92 20.13 29.21
CA LEU A 349 -16.49 20.16 28.99
C LEU A 349 -15.82 20.68 30.28
N ALA A 350 -14.79 19.99 30.74
CA ALA A 350 -13.94 20.41 31.85
C ALA A 350 -12.48 20.14 31.51
N ALA A 351 -11.58 21.02 31.94
CA ALA A 351 -10.13 20.80 31.85
C ALA A 351 -9.40 21.63 32.90
N TYR A 352 -8.13 21.35 33.11
CA TYR A 352 -7.22 22.21 33.87
C TYR A 352 -6.28 22.93 32.91
N VAL A 353 -6.05 24.21 33.18
CA VAL A 353 -5.15 25.05 32.38
C VAL A 353 -4.23 25.87 33.28
N ARG A 354 -3.03 26.17 32.79
CA ARG A 354 -2.13 27.16 33.39
C ARG A 354 -1.48 27.99 32.31
N SER A 355 -0.97 29.16 32.68
CA SER A 355 -0.26 30.02 31.74
C SER A 355 0.93 30.71 32.39
N GLU A 356 1.90 31.06 31.56
CA GLU A 356 3.08 31.84 31.94
C GLU A 356 3.31 32.90 30.87
N ASP A 357 3.31 34.16 31.30
CA ASP A 357 3.63 35.34 30.50
C ASP A 357 2.81 35.47 29.20
N ILE A 358 1.54 35.07 29.22
CA ILE A 358 0.63 35.29 28.09
C ILE A 358 0.31 36.78 27.97
N THR A 359 0.95 37.45 27.01
CA THR A 359 0.96 38.92 26.86
C THR A 359 -0.30 39.53 26.25
N SER A 360 -1.11 38.72 25.58
CA SER A 360 -2.31 39.15 24.84
C SER A 360 -3.55 38.98 25.72
N ASP A 361 -4.49 39.93 25.65
CA ASP A 361 -5.82 39.83 26.29
C ASP A 361 -6.68 38.72 25.67
N SER A 362 -6.42 38.39 24.40
CA SER A 362 -6.97 37.22 23.71
C SER A 362 -5.99 36.05 23.83
N GLY A 363 -6.01 35.42 25.00
CA GLY A 363 -5.24 34.22 25.31
C GLY A 363 -5.89 32.93 24.79
N PRO A 364 -5.17 31.79 24.88
CA PRO A 364 -5.70 30.49 24.52
C PRO A 364 -6.89 30.12 25.40
N ARG A 365 -7.82 29.36 24.82
CA ARG A 365 -8.99 28.81 25.50
C ARG A 365 -9.38 27.49 24.85
N LEU A 366 -10.23 26.70 25.51
CA LEU A 366 -10.89 25.58 24.87
C LEU A 366 -12.12 26.05 24.08
N HIS A 367 -12.32 25.43 22.93
CA HIS A 367 -13.37 25.73 21.96
C HIS A 367 -14.04 24.44 21.51
N VAL A 368 -15.37 24.46 21.46
CA VAL A 368 -16.20 23.36 20.99
C VAL A 368 -17.11 23.86 19.88
N PHE A 369 -17.07 23.21 18.74
CA PHE A 369 -17.94 23.54 17.63
C PHE A 369 -18.38 22.30 16.84
N ASP A 370 -19.50 22.41 16.13
CA ASP A 370 -19.93 21.40 15.15
C ASP A 370 -19.14 21.59 13.84
N PRO A 371 -18.41 20.55 13.36
CA PRO A 371 -17.58 20.66 12.16
C PRO A 371 -18.34 20.71 10.84
N ILE A 372 -19.65 20.43 10.84
CA ILE A 372 -20.53 20.49 9.66
C ILE A 372 -21.40 21.74 9.73
N HIS A 373 -22.00 22.00 10.89
CA HIS A 373 -22.96 23.09 11.13
C HIS A 373 -22.47 24.02 12.24
N SER A 374 -21.38 24.75 12.00
CA SER A 374 -20.78 25.63 13.01
C SER A 374 -21.74 26.67 13.60
N GLU A 375 -22.78 27.04 12.85
CA GLU A 375 -23.85 27.93 13.29
C GLU A 375 -24.74 27.33 14.39
N ASP A 376 -24.83 26.00 14.48
CA ASP A 376 -25.64 25.29 15.46
C ASP A 376 -24.92 25.17 16.80
N LEU A 377 -23.58 25.13 16.78
CA LEU A 377 -22.74 25.04 17.96
C LEU A 377 -21.36 25.64 17.69
N ASP A 378 -21.06 26.76 18.37
CA ASP A 378 -19.75 27.40 18.44
C ASP A 378 -19.62 28.10 19.80
N VAL A 379 -18.93 27.45 20.73
CA VAL A 379 -18.82 27.88 22.13
C VAL A 379 -17.39 27.74 22.64
N SER A 380 -16.96 28.64 23.53
CA SER A 380 -15.61 28.57 24.12
C SER A 380 -15.61 28.89 25.60
N THR A 381 -14.61 28.36 26.29
CA THR A 381 -14.29 28.69 27.68
C THR A 381 -13.76 30.12 27.80
N GLU A 382 -13.64 30.60 29.04
CA GLU A 382 -12.98 31.87 29.32
C GLU A 382 -11.51 31.86 28.87
N THR A 383 -10.98 33.06 28.63
CA THR A 383 -9.60 33.21 28.20
C THR A 383 -8.62 32.93 29.34
N THR A 384 -7.52 32.23 29.05
CA THR A 384 -6.40 32.14 29.98
C THR A 384 -5.30 33.09 29.51
N ALA A 385 -5.02 34.14 30.29
CA ALA A 385 -4.06 35.18 29.96
C ALA A 385 -3.21 35.58 31.18
N GLY A 386 -2.06 36.22 30.95
CA GLY A 386 -1.07 36.53 31.97
C GLY A 386 -0.33 35.29 32.47
N THR A 387 -0.03 35.27 33.78
CA THR A 387 0.60 34.15 34.48
C THR A 387 -0.37 33.64 35.53
N THR A 388 -0.75 32.37 35.42
CA THR A 388 -1.76 31.74 36.28
C THR A 388 -1.28 30.38 36.78
N PRO A 389 -1.59 30.00 38.04
CA PRO A 389 -1.43 28.62 38.47
C PRO A 389 -2.43 27.72 37.73
N TRP A 390 -2.28 26.39 37.87
CA TRP A 390 -3.31 25.45 37.43
C TRP A 390 -4.67 25.82 38.02
N HIS A 391 -5.67 25.97 37.16
CA HIS A 391 -7.05 26.27 37.55
C HIS A 391 -8.02 25.58 36.58
N PRO A 392 -9.24 25.23 37.03
CA PRO A 392 -10.21 24.57 36.18
C PRO A 392 -10.86 25.57 35.21
N VAL A 393 -11.14 25.11 34.00
CA VAL A 393 -12.03 25.75 33.03
C VAL A 393 -13.16 24.80 32.67
N ASN A 394 -14.38 25.32 32.64
CA ASN A 394 -15.57 24.51 32.39
C ASN A 394 -16.48 25.22 31.39
N LEU A 395 -17.19 24.45 30.58
CA LEU A 395 -18.19 24.92 29.62
C LEU A 395 -19.29 23.88 29.49
N THR A 396 -20.55 24.31 29.62
CA THR A 396 -21.71 23.46 29.35
C THR A 396 -22.34 23.89 28.03
N PHE A 397 -22.68 22.93 27.19
CA PHE A 397 -23.37 23.17 25.93
C PHE A 397 -24.36 22.06 25.62
N GLN A 398 -25.25 22.31 24.66
CA GLN A 398 -26.18 21.32 24.14
C GLN A 398 -25.84 21.02 22.69
N ALA A 399 -25.69 19.74 22.34
CA ALA A 399 -25.50 19.34 20.96
C ALA A 399 -26.76 19.70 20.14
N GLY A 400 -26.58 20.20 18.92
CA GLY A 400 -27.68 20.49 18.01
C GLY A 400 -28.50 19.24 17.65
N PRO A 401 -29.68 19.41 17.03
CA PRO A 401 -30.56 18.31 16.63
C PRO A 401 -29.94 17.38 15.58
N ASP A 402 -28.98 17.87 14.79
CA ASP A 402 -28.26 17.07 13.79
C ASP A 402 -26.76 16.89 14.13
N THR A 403 -26.29 17.48 15.23
CA THR A 403 -24.91 17.37 15.71
C THR A 403 -24.63 15.96 16.24
N ARG A 404 -23.77 15.23 15.53
CA ARG A 404 -23.29 13.88 15.94
C ARG A 404 -21.82 13.86 16.31
N PHE A 405 -21.10 14.92 15.97
CA PHE A 405 -19.69 15.08 16.25
C PHE A 405 -19.44 16.53 16.62
N VAL A 406 -18.53 16.75 17.55
CA VAL A 406 -18.02 18.07 17.89
C VAL A 406 -16.51 18.05 17.80
N VAL A 407 -15.90 19.18 17.49
CA VAL A 407 -14.46 19.36 17.59
C VAL A 407 -14.16 20.05 18.92
N VAL A 408 -13.39 19.40 19.78
CA VAL A 408 -12.79 20.01 20.96
C VAL A 408 -11.40 20.49 20.59
N SER A 409 -11.10 21.76 20.77
CA SER A 409 -9.80 22.31 20.37
C SER A 409 -9.26 23.34 21.34
N VAL A 410 -7.95 23.52 21.32
CA VAL A 410 -7.35 24.76 21.81
C VAL A 410 -7.53 25.80 20.72
N TRP A 411 -8.06 26.96 21.09
CA TRP A 411 -8.35 28.04 20.17
C TRP A 411 -7.83 29.37 20.72
N ARG A 412 -7.30 30.18 19.82
CA ARG A 412 -6.91 31.56 20.12
C ARG A 412 -7.45 32.46 19.02
N PRO A 413 -8.47 33.30 19.27
CA PRO A 413 -8.91 34.29 18.29
C PRO A 413 -7.92 35.44 18.16
N ARG A 414 -8.06 36.23 17.09
CA ARG A 414 -7.30 37.49 16.94
C ARG A 414 -7.66 38.48 18.06
N SER A 415 -6.64 39.04 18.71
CA SER A 415 -6.80 40.19 19.60
C SER A 415 -7.05 41.47 18.80
N ARG A 416 -7.85 42.37 19.37
CA ARG A 416 -8.11 43.72 18.86
C ARG A 416 -7.48 44.81 19.75
N THR A 417 -6.68 44.41 20.73
CA THR A 417 -6.21 45.25 21.83
C THR A 417 -4.69 45.28 21.82
N PHE A 418 -4.06 46.43 22.08
CA PHE A 418 -2.61 46.60 21.94
C PHE A 418 -1.85 46.30 23.25
N PRO A 419 -0.71 45.57 23.23
CA PRO A 419 -0.12 44.89 22.08
C PRO A 419 -0.90 43.61 21.71
N PRO A 420 -1.23 43.39 20.43
CA PRO A 420 -2.15 42.32 20.03
C PRO A 420 -1.47 40.97 19.83
N GLU A 421 -0.13 40.93 19.82
CA GLU A 421 0.63 39.71 19.63
C GLU A 421 0.73 38.88 20.91
N ILE A 422 0.67 37.56 20.75
CA ILE A 422 0.84 36.61 21.84
C ILE A 422 2.30 36.14 21.92
N SER A 423 2.83 36.09 23.14
CA SER A 423 4.01 35.31 23.54
C SER A 423 3.71 34.60 24.86
N GLY A 424 4.60 33.73 25.31
CA GLY A 424 4.46 32.99 26.56
C GLY A 424 4.09 31.52 26.33
N SER A 425 3.66 30.87 27.40
CA SER A 425 3.42 29.44 27.46
C SER A 425 2.04 29.14 28.04
N PHE A 426 1.38 28.11 27.51
CA PHE A 426 0.08 27.64 27.96
C PHE A 426 0.13 26.13 28.14
N TRP A 427 -0.40 25.63 29.26
CA TRP A 427 -0.53 24.20 29.48
C TRP A 427 -1.99 23.81 29.62
N LEU A 428 -2.28 22.59 29.17
CA LEU A 428 -3.60 21.97 29.19
C LEU A 428 -3.46 20.53 29.71
N ASP A 429 -4.35 20.16 30.61
CA ASP A 429 -4.39 18.82 31.19
C ASP A 429 -5.82 18.42 31.58
N ASP A 430 -6.04 17.12 31.81
CA ASP A 430 -7.30 16.54 32.28
C ASP A 430 -8.54 16.96 31.48
N VAL A 431 -8.41 17.02 30.15
CA VAL A 431 -9.53 17.38 29.28
C VAL A 431 -10.59 16.29 29.31
N SER A 432 -11.80 16.67 29.67
CA SER A 432 -12.93 15.75 29.71
C SER A 432 -14.20 16.33 29.11
N LEU A 433 -14.92 15.50 28.37
CA LEU A 433 -16.25 15.80 27.85
C LEU A 433 -17.20 14.69 28.30
N LYS A 434 -18.20 15.05 29.10
CA LYS A 434 -19.14 14.09 29.70
C LYS A 434 -20.59 14.53 29.50
N PRO A 435 -21.54 13.61 29.30
CA PRO A 435 -22.95 13.95 29.27
C PRO A 435 -23.40 14.48 30.63
N VAL A 436 -24.17 15.57 30.64
CA VAL A 436 -24.84 16.07 31.84
C VAL A 436 -26.00 15.14 32.14
N SER A 437 -25.98 14.48 33.30
CA SER A 437 -27.10 13.66 33.75
C SER A 437 -28.29 14.57 34.04
N SER A 438 -29.43 14.29 33.41
CA SER A 438 -30.72 14.85 33.79
C SER A 438 -31.09 14.26 35.15
N ALA A 439 -30.64 14.88 36.23
CA ALA A 439 -31.18 14.57 37.55
C ALA A 439 -32.69 14.79 37.49
N VAL A 440 -33.44 13.70 37.70
CA VAL A 440 -34.88 13.70 37.91
C VAL A 440 -35.17 14.69 39.04
N GLN A 441 -35.70 15.86 38.71
CA GLN A 441 -36.41 16.71 39.66
C GLN A 441 -37.72 16.01 40.01
N THR A 442 -37.66 14.98 40.86
CA THR A 442 -38.80 14.64 41.70
C THR A 442 -38.81 15.66 42.83
N GLU A 443 -39.42 16.82 42.57
CA GLU A 443 -40.07 17.57 43.64
C GLU A 443 -41.10 16.63 44.26
N ALA A 444 -40.82 16.16 45.47
CA ALA A 444 -41.83 15.59 46.33
C ALA A 444 -42.85 16.72 46.61
N PRO A 445 -44.16 16.52 46.36
CA PRO A 445 -45.14 17.47 46.86
C PRO A 445 -45.08 17.43 48.39
N GLY A 446 -44.81 18.59 48.99
CA GLY A 446 -44.84 18.77 50.44
C GLY A 446 -46.23 18.48 51.02
N ASP A 447 -46.20 18.05 52.28
CA ASP A 447 -47.29 17.59 53.15
C ASP A 447 -48.61 18.37 53.09
#